data_AF-A0A8J9WRV1-F1
#
_entry.id   AF-A0A8J9WRV1-F1
#
_cell.length_a   1.000
_cell.length_b   1.000
_cell.length_c   1.000
_cell.angle_alpha   90.00
_cell.angle_beta   90.00
_cell.angle_gamma   90.00
#
_symmetry.space_group_name_H-M   'P 1'
#
loop_
_entity.id
_entity.type
_entity.pdbx_description
1 polymer ?
#
loop_
_entity_poly.entity_id
_entity_poly.type
_entity_poly.pdbx_seq_one_letter_code
_entity_poly.pdbx_strand_id
1 'polypeptide(L)'
;MESELCGATAERQEGFLSMPVSRGDVSENSEAYPESASVEEQTRDEMPVYRSAAEGNFQFEYLDHTADIQIHAWGHTLEEAFASAGLGMYNYMTPLSDVAIDPACTRTFDVEGHDEQSLLYNFLDELLFVFGTEMLVCREINVVKLDRALWRIHAVGKGELFERGRHSSGTEIKAITYSAMQITEKENDAEVFVIVDI
;
A
#
# COMPACT_ATOMS: atom_id res chain seq x y z
N MET A 1 -20.05 46.40 -21.05
CA MET A 1 -21.42 46.72 -21.50
C MET A 1 -22.08 45.38 -21.71
N GLU A 2 -22.78 44.90 -20.68
CA GLU A 2 -24.26 44.97 -20.62
C GLU A 2 -24.82 44.18 -21.81
N SER A 3 -25.61 43.12 -21.62
CA SER A 3 -26.90 43.15 -20.95
C SER A 3 -27.47 41.70 -20.96
N GLU A 4 -28.17 41.25 -19.91
CA GLU A 4 -29.65 41.07 -19.86
C GLU A 4 -30.15 39.85 -20.69
N LEU A 5 -31.21 39.09 -20.38
CA LEU A 5 -32.18 38.93 -19.31
C LEU A 5 -33.13 37.78 -19.75
N CYS A 6 -33.76 37.10 -18.79
CA CYS A 6 -35.21 36.78 -18.76
C CYS A 6 -35.86 35.69 -19.66
N GLY A 7 -36.78 34.96 -19.01
CA GLY A 7 -38.00 34.34 -19.60
C GLY A 7 -38.10 32.83 -19.33
N ALA A 8 -38.80 32.31 -18.31
CA ALA A 8 -40.27 32.16 -18.15
C ALA A 8 -40.93 31.47 -19.38
N THR A 9 -41.68 30.36 -19.26
CA THR A 9 -43.07 30.21 -18.73
C THR A 9 -43.47 28.71 -18.64
N ALA A 10 -44.14 28.23 -17.57
CA ALA A 10 -45.61 27.97 -17.40
C ALA A 10 -46.17 26.79 -18.26
N GLU A 11 -47.04 25.86 -17.82
CA GLU A 11 -48.36 25.98 -17.17
C GLU A 11 -48.93 24.62 -16.64
N ARG A 12 -49.70 24.68 -15.53
CA ARG A 12 -51.04 24.10 -15.18
C ARG A 12 -51.29 22.56 -15.26
N GLN A 13 -52.14 21.90 -14.44
CA GLN A 13 -53.43 22.16 -13.73
C GLN A 13 -53.47 21.33 -12.40
N GLU A 14 -53.88 21.79 -11.21
CA GLU A 14 -55.20 22.18 -10.63
C GLU A 14 -56.22 21.03 -10.32
N GLY A 15 -56.41 20.75 -9.01
CA GLY A 15 -57.68 20.35 -8.31
C GLY A 15 -58.13 18.87 -8.33
N PHE A 16 -58.83 18.27 -7.35
CA PHE A 16 -59.38 18.64 -6.03
C PHE A 16 -60.09 17.39 -5.42
N LEU A 17 -60.00 17.16 -4.10
CA LEU A 17 -60.85 16.34 -3.18
C LEU A 17 -60.92 14.79 -3.35
N SER A 18 -60.89 13.93 -2.32
CA SER A 18 -61.51 13.94 -0.97
C SER A 18 -60.96 12.80 -0.05
N MET A 19 -61.05 12.96 1.28
CA MET A 19 -60.83 11.93 2.34
C MET A 19 -62.15 11.13 2.60
N PRO A 20 -62.22 9.95 3.30
CA PRO A 20 -61.39 9.52 4.44
C PRO A 20 -61.07 8.00 4.62
N VAL A 21 -60.34 7.75 5.71
CA VAL A 21 -59.75 6.52 6.28
C VAL A 21 -60.69 5.32 6.43
N SER A 22 -60.20 4.09 6.19
CA SER A 22 -60.62 2.88 6.92
C SER A 22 -59.58 1.74 6.86
N ARG A 23 -59.52 1.03 7.98
CA ARG A 23 -58.71 -0.15 8.34
C ARG A 23 -58.78 -1.30 7.33
N GLY A 24 -57.70 -2.08 7.27
CA GLY A 24 -57.75 -3.50 6.89
C GLY A 24 -56.55 -3.93 6.06
N ASP A 25 -55.70 -4.75 6.67
CA ASP A 25 -54.85 -5.79 6.09
C ASP A 25 -54.28 -5.55 4.68
N VAL A 26 -52.98 -5.22 4.63
CA VAL A 26 -52.18 -5.30 3.40
C VAL A 26 -51.10 -6.35 3.60
N SER A 27 -51.34 -7.51 3.00
CA SER A 27 -50.32 -8.42 2.53
C SER A 27 -49.63 -7.85 1.28
N GLU A 28 -48.35 -8.21 1.14
CA GLU A 28 -47.54 -8.26 -0.09
C GLU A 28 -46.95 -6.96 -0.67
N ASN A 29 -45.60 -6.95 -0.58
CA ASN A 29 -44.60 -6.48 -1.55
C ASN A 29 -44.48 -4.99 -1.91
N SER A 30 -43.51 -4.35 -1.26
CA SER A 30 -42.58 -3.42 -1.92
C SER A 30 -41.16 -3.74 -1.47
N GLU A 31 -40.25 -3.87 -2.43
CA GLU A 31 -38.84 -4.27 -2.30
C GLU A 31 -38.11 -3.54 -1.15
N ALA A 32 -37.80 -4.31 -0.11
CA ALA A 32 -36.79 -3.97 0.88
C ALA A 32 -35.47 -4.63 0.45
N TYR A 33 -34.42 -3.82 0.30
CA TYR A 33 -33.04 -4.30 0.32
C TYR A 33 -32.84 -5.14 1.59
N PRO A 34 -32.38 -6.40 1.51
CA PRO A 34 -32.20 -7.19 2.71
C PRO A 34 -31.01 -6.66 3.52
N GLU A 35 -31.31 -6.14 4.71
CA GLU A 35 -30.42 -6.26 5.86
C GLU A 35 -30.06 -7.75 6.02
N SER A 36 -28.81 -8.09 5.70
CA SER A 36 -28.09 -9.10 6.46
C SER A 36 -26.61 -8.78 6.36
N ALA A 37 -26.17 -8.02 7.36
CA ALA A 37 -24.82 -8.10 7.84
C ALA A 37 -24.58 -9.55 8.32
N SER A 38 -23.96 -10.35 7.46
CA SER A 38 -23.05 -11.39 7.89
C SER A 38 -21.66 -10.91 7.50
N VAL A 39 -21.15 -9.97 8.29
CA VAL A 39 -19.71 -9.83 8.46
C VAL A 39 -19.29 -11.17 9.02
N GLU A 40 -18.71 -12.01 8.17
CA GLU A 40 -18.04 -13.22 8.62
C GLU A 40 -16.97 -12.75 9.60
N GLU A 41 -17.22 -13.05 10.86
CA GLU A 41 -16.35 -12.82 11.99
C GLU A 41 -15.13 -13.74 11.82
N GLN A 42 -14.23 -13.34 10.91
CA GLN A 42 -12.94 -13.98 10.74
C GLN A 42 -12.12 -13.67 12.00
N THR A 43 -12.04 -14.70 12.83
CA THR A 43 -11.26 -14.89 14.05
C THR A 43 -10.06 -13.94 14.21
N ARG A 44 -10.18 -13.01 15.15
CA ARG A 44 -9.09 -12.12 15.65
C ARG A 44 -7.97 -12.87 16.40
N ASP A 45 -7.86 -14.19 16.27
CA ASP A 45 -7.06 -15.05 17.17
C ASP A 45 -5.93 -15.85 16.48
N GLU A 46 -5.64 -15.61 15.20
CA GLU A 46 -4.51 -16.25 14.50
C GLU A 46 -3.69 -15.27 13.65
N MET A 47 -3.62 -13.98 14.03
CA MET A 47 -2.67 -13.09 13.37
C MET A 47 -1.23 -13.42 13.82
N PRO A 48 -0.28 -13.58 12.88
CA PRO A 48 1.11 -13.82 13.23
C PRO A 48 1.66 -12.73 14.15
N VAL A 49 2.45 -13.12 15.15
CA VAL A 49 2.94 -12.22 16.21
C VAL A 49 3.66 -10.99 15.63
N TYR A 50 4.40 -11.14 14.53
CA TYR A 50 5.11 -10.03 13.89
C TYR A 50 4.19 -8.94 13.34
N ARG A 51 2.95 -9.26 12.95
CA ARG A 51 1.99 -8.24 12.49
C ARG A 51 1.66 -7.22 13.60
N SER A 52 1.87 -7.59 14.86
CA SER A 52 1.71 -6.70 16.02
C SER A 52 2.94 -5.83 16.30
N ALA A 53 4.09 -6.14 15.70
CA ALA A 53 5.35 -5.41 15.81
C ALA A 53 5.59 -4.42 14.64
N ALA A 54 4.56 -4.21 13.82
CA ALA A 54 4.54 -3.27 12.71
C ALA A 54 5.05 -1.87 13.09
N GLU A 55 5.95 -1.31 12.29
CA GLU A 55 6.40 0.07 12.47
C GLU A 55 5.35 1.05 11.91
N GLY A 56 4.43 1.48 12.78
CA GLY A 56 3.33 2.37 12.41
C GLY A 56 2.27 1.65 11.56
N ASN A 57 1.96 2.20 10.39
CA ASN A 57 1.02 1.58 9.44
C ASN A 57 1.73 0.71 8.39
N PHE A 58 3.05 0.55 8.50
CA PHE A 58 3.84 -0.21 7.54
C PHE A 58 4.02 -1.66 8.00
N GLN A 59 4.03 -2.59 7.05
CA GLN A 59 4.11 -4.02 7.33
C GLN A 59 5.56 -4.51 7.38
N PHE A 60 6.38 -3.89 8.23
CA PHE A 60 7.74 -4.34 8.50
C PHE A 60 8.15 -4.08 9.95
N GLU A 61 9.17 -4.81 10.40
CA GLU A 61 9.88 -4.64 11.66
C GLU A 61 11.39 -4.80 11.44
N TYR A 62 12.16 -4.37 12.43
CA TYR A 62 13.60 -4.54 12.46
C TYR A 62 14.02 -5.52 13.55
N LEU A 63 14.87 -6.47 13.19
CA LEU A 63 15.42 -7.46 14.11
C LEU A 63 16.93 -7.21 14.27
N ASP A 64 17.39 -7.23 15.52
CA ASP A 64 18.81 -7.05 15.85
C ASP A 64 19.62 -8.25 15.36
N HIS A 65 20.58 -7.98 14.46
CA HIS A 65 21.60 -8.93 14.05
C HIS A 65 22.97 -8.41 14.50
N THR A 66 23.92 -9.30 14.84
CA THR A 66 25.10 -8.97 15.66
C THR A 66 26.05 -7.87 15.13
N ALA A 67 25.90 -7.43 13.89
CA ALA A 67 26.66 -6.32 13.30
C ALA A 67 25.89 -5.52 12.23
N ASP A 68 24.71 -5.99 11.84
CA ASP A 68 23.91 -5.51 10.71
C ASP A 68 22.45 -5.40 11.17
N ILE A 69 21.56 -4.98 10.28
CA ILE A 69 20.13 -5.02 10.56
C ILE A 69 19.44 -6.03 9.66
N GLN A 70 18.53 -6.80 10.25
CA GLN A 70 17.63 -7.65 9.50
C GLN A 70 16.27 -6.95 9.40
N ILE A 71 15.85 -6.69 8.17
CA ILE A 71 14.52 -6.20 7.85
C ILE A 71 13.62 -7.41 7.69
N HIS A 72 12.56 -7.47 8.50
CA HIS A 72 11.48 -8.42 8.34
C HIS A 72 10.26 -7.67 7.84
N ALA A 73 9.77 -8.03 6.65
CA ALA A 73 8.63 -7.42 6.01
C ALA A 73 7.58 -8.46 5.64
N TRP A 74 6.32 -8.06 5.60
CA TRP A 74 5.23 -8.94 5.25
C TRP A 74 4.14 -8.25 4.44
N GLY A 75 3.22 -9.05 3.93
CA GLY A 75 2.06 -8.62 3.16
C GLY A 75 1.03 -9.74 3.06
N HIS A 76 -0.15 -9.43 2.51
CA HIS A 76 -1.12 -10.46 2.16
C HIS A 76 -0.70 -11.26 0.93
N THR A 77 0.15 -10.67 0.09
CA THR A 77 0.75 -11.30 -1.08
C THR A 77 2.25 -11.04 -1.12
N LEU A 78 2.97 -11.81 -1.93
CA LEU A 78 4.41 -11.66 -2.12
C LEU A 78 4.77 -10.26 -2.66
N GLU A 79 3.94 -9.71 -3.53
CA GLU A 79 4.05 -8.36 -4.08
C GLU A 79 4.04 -7.29 -2.98
N GLU A 80 3.10 -7.40 -2.04
CA GLU A 80 3.01 -6.50 -0.89
C GLU A 80 4.21 -6.68 0.03
N ALA A 81 4.64 -7.90 0.29
CA ALA A 81 5.78 -8.17 1.16
C ALA A 81 7.10 -7.58 0.58
N PHE A 82 7.28 -7.66 -0.74
CA PHE A 82 8.43 -7.03 -1.43
C PHE A 82 8.35 -5.50 -1.35
N ALA A 83 7.18 -4.92 -1.58
CA ALA A 83 6.97 -3.48 -1.43
C ALA A 83 7.28 -3.02 0.01
N SER A 84 6.78 -3.75 1.00
CA SER A 84 7.04 -3.50 2.43
C SER A 84 8.52 -3.60 2.78
N ALA A 85 9.27 -4.54 2.20
CA ALA A 85 10.71 -4.65 2.39
C ALA A 85 11.45 -3.41 1.86
N GLY A 86 11.06 -2.90 0.68
CA GLY A 86 11.60 -1.66 0.12
C GLY A 86 11.27 -0.43 0.99
N LEU A 87 10.07 -0.35 1.53
CA LEU A 87 9.68 0.70 2.47
C LEU A 87 10.46 0.60 3.79
N GLY A 88 10.67 -0.61 4.31
CA GLY A 88 11.48 -0.85 5.50
C GLY A 88 12.92 -0.40 5.32
N MET A 89 13.49 -0.62 4.13
CA MET A 89 14.82 -0.12 3.78
C MET A 89 14.86 1.40 3.77
N TYR A 90 13.91 2.07 3.10
CA TYR A 90 13.87 3.53 3.06
C TYR A 90 13.61 4.15 4.43
N ASN A 91 12.72 3.58 5.23
CA ASN A 91 12.44 4.06 6.59
C ASN A 91 13.68 4.04 7.48
N TYR A 92 14.56 3.06 7.28
CA TYR A 92 15.81 2.96 8.03
C TYR A 92 16.81 4.05 7.65
N MET A 93 16.86 4.41 6.37
CA MET A 93 17.69 5.51 5.86
C MET A 93 17.14 6.88 6.21
N THR A 94 15.82 7.04 6.15
CA THR A 94 15.10 8.29 6.36
C THR A 94 13.68 7.95 6.80
N PRO A 95 13.27 8.35 8.02
CA PRO A 95 11.93 8.09 8.52
C PRO A 95 10.87 8.48 7.50
N LEU A 96 10.03 7.51 7.10
CA LEU A 96 9.00 7.75 6.08
C LEU A 96 7.96 8.77 6.55
N SER A 97 7.86 9.05 7.86
CA SER A 97 7.04 10.12 8.41
C SER A 97 7.36 11.49 7.81
N ASP A 98 8.64 11.73 7.50
CA ASP A 98 9.16 13.02 7.04
C ASP A 98 9.11 13.15 5.51
N VAL A 99 8.79 12.06 4.81
CA VAL A 99 8.78 11.96 3.35
C VAL A 99 7.36 12.22 2.83
N ALA A 100 7.14 13.30 2.10
CA ALA A 100 5.89 13.56 1.40
C ALA A 100 5.81 12.83 0.04
N ILE A 101 4.58 12.71 -0.49
CA ILE A 101 4.36 12.20 -1.85
C ILE A 101 4.24 13.39 -2.79
N ASP A 102 5.26 13.60 -3.62
CA ASP A 102 5.21 14.49 -4.75
C ASP A 102 4.80 13.71 -6.01
N PRO A 103 3.66 14.04 -6.66
CA PRO A 103 3.24 13.41 -7.91
C PRO A 103 4.30 13.47 -9.02
N ALA A 104 5.16 14.48 -9.02
CA ALA A 104 6.26 14.60 -9.98
C ALA A 104 7.39 13.59 -9.71
N CYS A 105 7.49 13.06 -8.50
CA CYS A 105 8.49 12.09 -8.05
C CYS A 105 7.90 10.67 -8.04
N THR A 106 7.44 10.22 -9.21
CA THR A 106 6.99 8.84 -9.44
C THR A 106 8.03 8.10 -10.28
N ARG A 107 8.47 6.93 -9.82
CA ARG A 107 9.46 6.10 -10.51
C ARG A 107 8.94 4.69 -10.74
N THR A 108 9.17 4.17 -11.92
CA THR A 108 8.91 2.76 -12.25
C THR A 108 10.19 1.95 -12.08
N PHE A 109 10.04 0.75 -11.52
CA PHE A 109 11.09 -0.22 -11.29
C PHE A 109 10.75 -1.49 -12.07
N ASP A 110 11.59 -1.79 -13.05
CA ASP A 110 11.48 -2.97 -13.91
C ASP A 110 12.70 -3.84 -13.66
N VAL A 111 12.52 -4.89 -12.86
CA VAL A 111 13.62 -5.71 -12.34
C VAL A 111 13.44 -7.16 -12.75
N GLU A 112 14.55 -7.81 -13.10
CA GLU A 112 14.59 -9.22 -13.45
C GLU A 112 15.51 -9.98 -12.51
N GLY A 113 15.19 -11.24 -12.22
CA GLY A 113 15.96 -12.16 -11.39
C GLY A 113 16.10 -13.53 -12.07
N HIS A 114 16.80 -14.44 -11.40
CA HIS A 114 16.96 -15.83 -11.84
C HIS A 114 16.14 -16.81 -10.99
N ASP A 115 15.76 -16.38 -9.80
CA ASP A 115 14.92 -17.04 -8.81
C ASP A 115 14.24 -15.98 -7.94
N GLU A 116 13.44 -16.42 -6.98
CA GLU A 116 12.68 -15.54 -6.07
C GLU A 116 13.60 -14.65 -5.20
N GLN A 117 14.71 -15.20 -4.71
CA GLN A 117 15.65 -14.49 -3.83
C GLN A 117 16.45 -13.44 -4.58
N SER A 118 16.96 -13.78 -5.77
CA SER A 118 17.66 -12.85 -6.65
C SER A 118 16.74 -11.76 -7.16
N LEU A 119 15.46 -12.04 -7.37
CA LEU A 119 14.47 -11.04 -7.73
C LEU A 119 14.25 -10.03 -6.59
N LEU A 120 14.13 -10.50 -5.34
CA LEU A 120 14.07 -9.62 -4.17
C LEU A 120 15.35 -8.79 -4.02
N TYR A 121 16.52 -9.45 -4.10
CA TYR A 121 17.81 -8.80 -4.01
C TYR A 121 17.93 -7.68 -5.03
N ASN A 122 17.72 -7.99 -6.31
CA ASN A 122 17.85 -7.02 -7.40
C ASN A 122 16.82 -5.90 -7.27
N PHE A 123 15.64 -6.19 -6.73
CA PHE A 123 14.60 -5.19 -6.49
C PHE A 123 15.03 -4.18 -5.43
N LEU A 124 15.52 -4.65 -4.28
CA LEU A 124 16.02 -3.80 -3.21
C LEU A 124 17.30 -3.06 -3.62
N ASP A 125 18.18 -3.70 -4.39
CA ASP A 125 19.40 -3.09 -4.92
C ASP A 125 19.10 -1.95 -5.91
N GLU A 126 18.10 -2.12 -6.78
CA GLU A 126 17.64 -1.05 -7.69
C GLU A 126 17.03 0.13 -6.90
N LEU A 127 16.25 -0.15 -5.86
CA LEU A 127 15.71 0.89 -4.96
C LEU A 127 16.83 1.66 -4.26
N LEU A 128 17.86 0.95 -3.78
CA LEU A 128 19.06 1.53 -3.16
C LEU A 128 19.86 2.36 -4.17
N PHE A 129 20.02 1.87 -5.39
CA PHE A 129 20.70 2.56 -6.47
C PHE A 129 20.01 3.87 -6.84
N VAL A 130 18.68 3.86 -6.98
CA VAL A 130 17.89 5.07 -7.26
C VAL A 130 18.02 6.10 -6.13
N PHE A 131 18.03 5.67 -4.87
CA PHE A 131 18.32 6.58 -3.77
C PHE A 131 19.75 7.14 -3.84
N GLY A 132 20.76 6.32 -4.11
CA GLY A 132 22.15 6.77 -4.20
C GLY A 132 22.44 7.70 -5.39
N THR A 133 21.66 7.63 -6.47
CA THR A 133 21.90 8.40 -7.71
C THR A 133 20.95 9.57 -7.90
N GLU A 134 19.66 9.36 -7.68
CA GLU A 134 18.59 10.35 -7.87
C GLU A 134 18.16 10.99 -6.54
N MET A 135 18.59 10.47 -5.38
CA MET A 135 18.15 10.88 -4.04
C MET A 135 16.64 10.67 -3.83
N LEU A 136 15.97 9.87 -4.64
CA LEU A 136 14.54 9.61 -4.50
C LEU A 136 14.30 8.63 -3.34
N VAL A 137 13.42 9.02 -2.40
CA VAL A 137 12.93 8.17 -1.33
C VAL A 137 11.45 7.89 -1.58
N CYS A 138 11.07 6.62 -1.70
CA CYS A 138 9.68 6.25 -1.89
C CYS A 138 8.97 6.14 -0.53
N ARG A 139 7.84 6.84 -0.39
CA ARG A 139 6.91 6.67 0.74
C ARG A 139 5.88 5.57 0.46
N GLU A 140 5.56 5.37 -0.81
CA GLU A 140 4.68 4.31 -1.27
C GLU A 140 5.37 3.52 -2.38
N ILE A 141 5.31 2.19 -2.29
CA ILE A 141 5.77 1.29 -3.34
C ILE A 141 4.61 0.35 -3.64
N ASN A 142 4.26 0.22 -4.91
CA ASN A 142 3.24 -0.69 -5.37
C ASN A 142 3.81 -1.62 -6.44
N VAL A 143 3.92 -2.92 -6.11
CA VAL A 143 4.30 -3.94 -7.08
C VAL A 143 3.07 -4.28 -7.92
N VAL A 144 3.04 -3.76 -9.15
CA VAL A 144 1.90 -3.87 -10.08
C VAL A 144 1.83 -5.27 -10.68
N LYS A 145 2.98 -5.89 -10.94
CA LYS A 145 3.05 -7.22 -11.54
C LYS A 145 4.29 -7.96 -11.07
N LEU A 146 4.10 -9.21 -10.68
CA LEU A 146 5.16 -10.17 -10.40
C LEU A 146 4.98 -11.39 -11.31
N ASP A 147 5.91 -11.58 -12.23
CA ASP A 147 5.95 -12.72 -13.15
C ASP A 147 6.91 -13.78 -12.61
N ARG A 148 6.36 -14.87 -12.07
CA ARG A 148 7.15 -15.98 -11.49
C ARG A 148 7.76 -16.91 -12.53
N ALA A 149 7.25 -16.91 -13.77
CA ALA A 149 7.78 -17.76 -14.83
C ALA A 149 9.09 -17.18 -15.40
N LEU A 150 9.15 -15.85 -15.49
CA LEU A 150 10.32 -15.12 -15.97
C LEU A 150 11.13 -14.44 -14.86
N TRP A 151 10.67 -14.52 -13.61
CA TRP A 151 11.21 -13.80 -12.46
C TRP A 151 11.38 -12.31 -12.75
N ARG A 152 10.26 -11.62 -12.98
CA ARG A 152 10.26 -10.18 -13.27
C ARG A 152 9.27 -9.43 -12.39
N ILE A 153 9.66 -8.26 -11.93
CA ILE A 153 8.83 -7.34 -11.18
C ILE A 153 8.66 -6.05 -11.96
N HIS A 154 7.42 -5.58 -12.02
CA HIS A 154 7.08 -4.21 -12.39
C HIS A 154 6.46 -3.52 -11.17
N ALA A 155 7.15 -2.52 -10.63
CA ALA A 155 6.70 -1.76 -9.47
C ALA A 155 6.71 -0.26 -9.74
N VAL A 156 5.90 0.47 -8.98
CA VAL A 156 5.81 1.93 -9.02
C VAL A 156 6.04 2.47 -7.63
N GLY A 157 7.10 3.23 -7.47
CA GLY A 157 7.40 3.99 -6.26
C GLY A 157 6.96 5.45 -6.40
N LYS A 158 6.42 6.00 -5.32
CA LYS A 158 6.08 7.42 -5.19
C LYS A 158 6.66 7.96 -3.91
N GLY A 159 7.18 9.17 -3.97
CA GLY A 159 7.70 9.84 -2.78
C GLY A 159 8.25 11.20 -3.15
N GLU A 160 9.46 11.51 -2.71
CA GLU A 160 10.09 12.79 -3.00
C GLU A 160 11.62 12.68 -2.96
N LEU A 161 12.29 13.73 -3.43
CA LEU A 161 13.74 13.82 -3.37
C LEU A 161 14.20 14.14 -1.94
N PHE A 162 15.21 13.40 -1.48
CA PHE A 162 15.86 13.61 -0.21
C PHE A 162 16.68 14.92 -0.23
N GLU A 163 16.23 15.87 0.57
CA GLU A 163 16.89 17.13 0.82
C GLU A 163 17.54 17.14 2.20
N ARG A 164 18.86 17.38 2.24
CA ARG A 164 19.61 17.54 3.48
C ARG A 164 19.12 18.78 4.24
N GLY A 165 18.70 18.58 5.49
CA GLY A 165 18.20 19.65 6.36
C GLY A 165 16.68 19.76 6.45
N ARG A 166 15.95 19.15 5.49
CA ARG A 166 14.49 18.95 5.61
C ARG A 166 14.17 17.59 6.22
N HIS A 167 14.83 16.53 5.76
CA HIS A 167 14.58 15.17 6.24
C HIS A 167 15.57 14.76 7.32
N SER A 168 15.08 13.99 8.28
CA SER A 168 15.92 13.31 9.26
C SER A 168 16.82 12.29 8.56
N SER A 169 18.12 12.36 8.81
CA SER A 169 19.08 11.37 8.28
C SER A 169 19.15 10.21 9.28
N GLY A 170 18.71 9.03 8.84
CA GLY A 170 18.88 7.78 9.57
C GLY A 170 20.26 7.18 9.30
N THR A 171 20.30 5.86 9.13
CA THR A 171 21.54 5.12 8.85
C THR A 171 21.64 4.83 7.35
N GLU A 172 22.80 5.12 6.76
CA GLU A 172 23.07 4.77 5.37
C GLU A 172 23.20 3.24 5.24
N ILE A 173 22.50 2.65 4.26
CA ILE A 173 22.66 1.25 3.90
C ILE A 173 23.64 1.18 2.74
N LYS A 174 24.71 0.38 2.88
CA LYS A 174 25.75 0.21 1.86
C LYS A 174 25.38 -0.82 0.80
N ALA A 175 24.76 -1.92 1.21
CA ALA A 175 24.45 -3.03 0.32
C ALA A 175 23.34 -3.93 0.88
N ILE A 176 22.63 -4.59 -0.04
CA ILE A 176 21.74 -5.71 0.29
C ILE A 176 22.58 -6.99 0.32
N THR A 177 22.22 -7.96 1.18
CA THR A 177 22.94 -9.23 1.27
C THR A 177 22.02 -10.44 1.10
N TYR A 178 22.57 -11.54 0.58
CA TYR A 178 21.90 -12.84 0.56
C TYR A 178 21.98 -13.57 1.92
N SER A 179 22.69 -13.01 2.89
CA SER A 179 22.90 -13.62 4.20
C SER A 179 21.57 -13.75 4.93
N ALA A 180 21.19 -14.98 5.27
CA ALA A 180 19.92 -15.29 5.93
C ALA A 180 18.67 -14.70 5.22
N MET A 181 18.75 -14.54 3.89
CA MET A 181 17.59 -14.15 3.10
C MET A 181 16.55 -15.28 3.11
N GLN A 182 15.33 -14.97 3.52
CA GLN A 182 14.25 -15.94 3.59
C GLN A 182 12.99 -15.34 3.00
N ILE A 183 12.29 -16.13 2.20
CA ILE A 183 11.01 -15.77 1.60
C ILE A 183 10.07 -16.91 1.94
N THR A 184 8.98 -16.59 2.63
CA THR A 184 7.98 -17.57 3.03
C THR A 184 6.63 -17.09 2.56
N GLU A 185 5.96 -17.89 1.73
CA GLU A 185 4.62 -17.60 1.26
C GLU A 185 3.65 -18.67 1.75
N LYS A 186 2.60 -18.23 2.43
CA LYS A 186 1.47 -19.02 2.92
C LYS A 186 0.17 -18.44 2.36
N GLU A 187 -0.94 -19.11 2.64
CA GLU A 187 -2.25 -18.65 2.20
C GLU A 187 -2.61 -17.30 2.87
N ASN A 188 -2.70 -16.23 2.07
CA ASN A 188 -2.96 -14.83 2.48
C ASN A 188 -1.91 -14.18 3.40
N ASP A 189 -0.69 -14.71 3.40
CA ASP A 189 0.40 -14.24 4.25
C ASP A 189 1.75 -14.53 3.60
N ALA A 190 2.50 -13.48 3.27
CA ALA A 190 3.83 -13.57 2.72
C ALA A 190 4.80 -12.79 3.61
N GLU A 191 5.95 -13.39 3.89
CA GLU A 191 6.99 -12.88 4.79
C GLU A 191 8.33 -12.89 4.07
N VAL A 192 9.13 -11.85 4.30
CA VAL A 192 10.46 -11.65 3.71
C VAL A 192 11.42 -11.19 4.78
N PHE A 193 12.56 -11.87 4.87
CA PHE A 193 13.67 -11.51 5.75
C PHE A 193 14.88 -11.18 4.88
N VAL A 194 15.47 -10.01 5.09
CA VAL A 194 16.66 -9.57 4.39
C VAL A 194 17.62 -8.87 5.33
N ILE A 195 18.91 -9.21 5.25
CA ILE A 195 19.96 -8.52 5.99
C ILE A 195 20.60 -7.48 5.08
N VAL A 196 20.78 -6.27 5.61
CA VAL A 196 21.43 -5.16 4.92
C VAL A 196 22.68 -4.70 5.67
N ASP A 197 23.73 -4.39 4.91
CA ASP A 197 25.00 -3.86 5.42
C ASP A 197 24.88 -2.34 5.60
N ILE A 198 25.28 -1.82 6.76
CA ILE A 198 25.13 -0.41 7.17
C ILE A 198 26.48 0.24 7.41
#